data_AF-A0A7Y7BFC3-F1
#
_entry.id   AF-A0A7Y7BFC3-F1
#
_cell.length_a   1.000
_cell.length_b   1.000
_cell.length_c   1.000
_cell.angle_alpha   90.00
_cell.angle_beta   90.00
_cell.angle_gamma   90.00
#
_symmetry.space_group_name_H-M   'P 1'
#
loop_
_entity.id
_entity.type
_entity.pdbx_description
1 polymer ?
#
loop_
_entity_poly.entity_id
_entity_poly.type
_entity_poly.pdbx_seq_one_letter_code
_entity_poly.pdbx_strand_id
1 'polypeptide(L)'
;TLMGAIQGLFQAQYEVLRANGHSPSEAFNETVEEATQSLYPLIAENGMDWMYANCSTTAQRGALDWKDPFYEATKPVFEKLYASVKAGVEAQKSIDSNSQADYREKLQVELDELHNSEMWQAGKAVRALRPENAPAVKKEELV
;
A
#
# COMPACT_ATOMS: atom_id res chain seq x y z
N THR A 1 0.52 -13.13 1.69
CA THR A 1 1.84 -12.65 2.16
C THR A 1 2.04 -11.18 1.79
N LEU A 2 2.11 -10.82 0.50
CA LEU A 2 2.43 -9.44 0.08
C LEU A 2 1.31 -8.42 0.31
N MET A 3 0.03 -8.79 0.14
CA MET A 3 -1.10 -7.88 0.40
C MET A 3 -1.09 -7.31 1.83
N GLY A 4 -0.88 -8.17 2.84
CA GLY A 4 -0.80 -7.76 4.23
C GLY A 4 0.43 -6.91 4.53
N ALA A 5 1.58 -7.21 3.92
CA ALA A 5 2.80 -6.42 4.08
C ALA A 5 2.61 -4.99 3.51
N ILE A 6 2.03 -4.87 2.32
CA ILE A 6 1.77 -3.57 1.68
C ILE A 6 0.77 -2.76 2.49
N GLN A 7 -0.36 -3.36 2.89
CA GLN A 7 -1.36 -2.68 3.72
C GLN A 7 -0.76 -2.19 5.04
N GLY A 8 0.01 -3.04 5.73
CA GLY A 8 0.63 -2.70 7.01
C GLY A 8 1.67 -1.59 6.89
N LEU A 9 2.51 -1.61 5.85
CA LEU A 9 3.49 -0.54 5.61
C LEU A 9 2.82 0.80 5.30
N PHE A 10 1.82 0.80 4.42
CA PHE A 10 1.08 2.03 4.07
C PHE A 10 0.36 2.61 5.28
N GLN A 11 -0.36 1.78 6.03
CA GLN A 11 -1.06 2.22 7.23
C GLN A 11 -0.10 2.80 8.27
N ALA A 12 1.02 2.12 8.57
CA ALA A 12 1.99 2.57 9.56
C ALA A 12 2.58 3.95 9.19
N GLN A 13 3.00 4.13 7.94
CA GLN A 13 3.54 5.43 7.50
C GLN A 13 2.46 6.51 7.47
N TYR A 14 1.25 6.19 6.97
CA TYR A 14 0.12 7.13 6.95
C TYR A 14 -0.20 7.64 8.34
N GLU A 15 -0.34 6.75 9.33
CA GLU A 15 -0.62 7.12 10.71
C GLU A 15 0.48 8.01 11.33
N VAL A 16 1.75 7.72 11.04
CA VAL A 16 2.87 8.56 11.49
C VAL A 16 2.79 9.96 10.87
N LEU A 17 2.53 10.08 9.57
CA LEU A 17 2.38 11.39 8.92
C LEU A 17 1.19 12.18 9.48
N ARG A 18 0.05 11.49 9.70
CA ARG A 18 -1.14 12.10 10.31
C ARG A 18 -0.88 12.58 11.74
N ALA A 19 -0.16 11.80 12.53
CA ALA A 19 0.24 12.19 13.90
C ALA A 19 1.19 13.40 13.92
N ASN A 20 1.91 13.66 12.82
CA ASN A 20 2.81 14.81 12.67
C ASN A 20 2.17 15.99 11.89
N GLY A 21 0.85 15.98 11.71
CA GLY A 21 0.10 17.15 11.23
C GLY A 21 -0.14 17.23 9.73
N HIS A 22 0.29 16.24 8.94
CA HIS A 22 -0.04 16.16 7.51
C HIS A 22 -1.56 15.98 7.34
N SER A 23 -2.17 16.62 6.34
CA SER A 23 -3.58 16.35 6.00
C SER A 23 -3.77 14.92 5.50
N PRO A 24 -5.02 14.39 5.49
CA PRO A 24 -5.31 13.07 4.91
C PRO A 24 -4.82 12.91 3.46
N SER A 25 -5.00 13.95 2.63
CA SER A 25 -4.53 13.93 1.24
C SER A 25 -3.02 13.94 1.12
N GLU A 26 -2.31 14.75 1.92
CA GLU A 26 -0.84 14.77 1.89
C GLU A 26 -0.27 13.43 2.36
N ALA A 27 -0.75 12.91 3.48
CA ALA A 27 -0.33 11.61 4.00
C ALA A 27 -0.60 10.49 2.99
N PHE A 28 -1.76 10.49 2.31
CA PHE A 28 -2.05 9.49 1.27
C PHE A 28 -1.14 9.65 0.05
N ASN A 29 -0.85 10.88 -0.37
CA ASN A 29 0.03 11.14 -1.52
C ASN A 29 1.47 10.69 -1.24
N GLU A 30 2.02 11.04 -0.07
CA GLU A 30 3.39 10.69 0.35
C GLU A 30 3.58 9.20 0.71
N THR A 31 2.49 8.42 0.75
CA THR A 31 2.52 6.98 1.02
C THR A 31 2.07 6.17 -0.18
N VAL A 32 0.75 6.06 -0.38
CA VAL A 32 0.13 5.13 -1.33
C VAL A 32 0.28 5.60 -2.77
N GLU A 33 0.06 6.89 -3.07
CA GLU A 33 0.26 7.39 -4.44
C GLU A 33 1.73 7.34 -4.83
N GLU A 34 2.63 7.84 -3.97
CA GLU A 34 4.07 7.82 -4.27
C GLU A 34 4.56 6.39 -4.53
N ALA A 35 4.19 5.43 -3.68
CA ALA A 35 4.56 4.04 -3.89
C ALA A 35 3.99 3.49 -5.21
N THR A 36 2.69 3.70 -5.49
CA THR A 36 2.01 2.99 -6.58
C THR A 36 2.06 3.68 -7.94
N GLN A 37 2.18 5.01 -7.97
CA GLN A 37 2.22 5.81 -9.20
C GLN A 37 3.64 6.28 -9.54
N SER A 38 4.53 6.43 -8.56
CA SER A 38 5.91 6.87 -8.80
C SER A 38 6.90 5.70 -8.74
N LEU A 39 7.00 5.01 -7.60
CA LEU A 39 8.10 4.08 -7.33
C LEU A 39 7.90 2.69 -7.96
N TYR A 40 6.73 2.08 -7.79
CA TYR A 40 6.45 0.75 -8.33
C TYR A 40 6.56 0.68 -9.86
N PRO A 41 6.10 1.68 -10.64
CA PRO A 41 6.32 1.69 -12.08
C PRO A 41 7.80 1.67 -12.46
N LEU A 42 8.67 2.43 -11.78
CA LEU A 42 10.11 2.42 -12.05
C LEU A 42 10.73 1.05 -11.78
N ILE A 43 10.33 0.38 -10.70
CA ILE A 43 10.77 -0.99 -10.39
C ILE A 43 10.28 -1.97 -11.45
N ALA A 44 9.01 -1.85 -11.86
CA ALA A 44 8.42 -2.75 -12.84
C ALA A 44 9.04 -2.59 -14.23
N GLU A 45 9.43 -1.37 -14.60
CA GLU A 45 10.02 -1.07 -15.90
C GLU A 45 11.44 -1.65 -16.04
N ASN A 46 12.31 -1.39 -15.05
CA ASN A 46 13.75 -1.67 -15.18
C ASN A 46 14.43 -2.18 -13.90
N GLY A 47 13.69 -2.44 -12.83
CA GLY A 47 14.24 -2.98 -11.59
C GLY A 47 14.55 -1.94 -10.51
N MET A 48 15.02 -2.44 -9.35
CA MET A 48 15.20 -1.64 -8.14
C MET A 48 16.36 -0.63 -8.28
N ASP A 49 17.45 -1.02 -8.91
CA ASP A 49 18.61 -0.16 -9.17
C ASP A 49 18.24 1.01 -10.09
N TRP A 50 17.39 0.77 -11.10
CA TRP A 50 16.84 1.83 -11.93
C TRP A 50 16.01 2.84 -11.13
N MET A 51 15.12 2.36 -10.26
CA MET A 51 14.32 3.24 -9.40
C MET A 51 15.22 4.12 -8.52
N TYR A 52 16.28 3.57 -7.90
CA TYR A 52 17.23 4.38 -7.14
C TYR A 52 17.91 5.43 -8.01
N ALA A 53 18.41 5.05 -9.19
CA ALA A 53 19.10 5.96 -10.11
C ALA A 53 18.21 7.12 -10.62
N ASN A 54 16.89 6.92 -10.66
CA ASN A 54 15.91 7.91 -11.11
C ASN A 54 15.27 8.70 -9.97
N CYS A 55 15.63 8.44 -8.72
CA CYS A 55 15.22 9.24 -7.56
C CYS A 55 16.26 10.33 -7.22
N SER A 56 15.86 11.34 -6.45
CA SER A 56 16.77 12.39 -5.97
C SER A 56 17.85 11.85 -5.03
N THR A 57 18.98 12.57 -4.89
CA THR A 57 20.06 12.18 -3.96
C THR A 57 19.56 11.99 -2.53
N THR A 58 18.63 12.83 -2.06
CA THR A 58 18.03 12.73 -0.73
C THR A 58 17.23 11.44 -0.57
N ALA A 59 16.40 11.09 -1.57
CA ALA A 59 15.61 9.87 -1.56
C ALA A 59 16.50 8.61 -1.62
N GLN A 60 17.53 8.62 -2.47
CA GLN A 60 18.51 7.53 -2.56
C GLN A 60 19.20 7.29 -1.21
N ARG A 61 19.69 8.36 -0.58
CA ARG A 61 20.40 8.26 0.70
C ARG A 61 19.47 7.75 1.80
N GLY A 62 18.24 8.28 1.87
CA GLY A 62 17.23 7.81 2.82
C GLY A 62 16.91 6.34 2.62
N ALA A 63 16.69 5.90 1.39
CA ALA A 63 16.39 4.51 1.08
C ALA A 63 17.55 3.57 1.50
N LEU A 64 18.80 3.93 1.22
CA LEU A 64 19.96 3.14 1.62
C LEU A 64 20.15 3.07 3.14
N ASP A 65 19.85 4.14 3.87
CA ASP A 65 20.00 4.18 5.33
C ASP A 65 18.90 3.39 6.05
N TRP A 66 17.69 3.35 5.49
CA TRP A 66 16.54 2.71 6.13
C TRP A 66 16.23 1.30 5.62
N LYS A 67 16.84 0.83 4.52
CA LYS A 67 16.57 -0.52 3.97
C LYS A 67 16.82 -1.63 4.99
N ASP A 68 17.89 -1.53 5.78
CA ASP A 68 18.29 -2.58 6.72
C ASP A 68 17.36 -2.62 7.94
N PRO A 69 17.01 -1.48 8.58
CA PRO A 69 15.93 -1.43 9.57
C PRO A 69 14.61 -2.05 9.10
N PHE A 70 14.14 -1.72 7.89
CA PHE A 70 12.93 -2.34 7.34
C PHE A 70 13.09 -3.85 7.11
N TYR A 71 14.24 -4.29 6.62
CA TYR A 71 14.54 -5.70 6.42
C TYR A 71 14.50 -6.47 7.75
N GLU A 72 15.18 -5.98 8.78
CA GLU A 72 15.22 -6.62 10.10
C GLU A 72 13.85 -6.66 10.77
N ALA A 73 13.01 -5.63 10.56
CA ALA A 73 11.64 -5.63 11.06
C ALA A 73 10.74 -6.65 10.33
N THR A 74 10.93 -6.86 9.03
CA THR A 74 10.00 -7.62 8.19
C THR A 74 10.41 -9.06 7.98
N LYS A 75 11.71 -9.38 7.92
CA LYS A 75 12.20 -10.74 7.69
C LYS A 75 11.64 -11.77 8.69
N PRO A 76 11.63 -11.53 10.02
CA PRO A 76 11.08 -12.50 10.98
C PRO A 76 9.58 -12.77 10.77
N VAL A 77 8.82 -11.76 10.31
CA VAL A 77 7.40 -11.92 9.97
C VAL A 77 7.24 -12.83 8.76
N PHE A 78 8.07 -12.65 7.72
CA PHE A 78 8.06 -13.52 6.55
C PHE A 78 8.50 -14.96 6.87
N GLU A 79 9.50 -15.15 7.72
CA GLU A 79 9.95 -16.46 8.17
C GLU A 79 8.83 -17.21 8.93
N LYS A 80 8.16 -16.52 9.87
CA LYS A 80 7.00 -17.06 10.60
C LYS A 80 5.86 -17.44 9.64
N LEU A 81 5.54 -16.56 8.70
CA LEU A 81 4.48 -16.80 7.72
C LEU A 81 4.81 -17.98 6.81
N TYR A 82 6.04 -18.07 6.32
CA TYR A 82 6.49 -19.21 5.51
C TYR A 82 6.40 -20.52 6.29
N ALA A 83 6.84 -20.55 7.55
CA ALA A 83 6.73 -21.73 8.40
C ALA A 83 5.27 -22.16 8.60
N SER A 84 4.36 -21.21 8.82
CA SER A 84 2.92 -21.47 8.98
C SER A 84 2.28 -22.05 7.71
N VAL A 85 2.62 -21.49 6.55
CA VAL A 85 2.15 -21.99 5.24
C VAL A 85 2.69 -23.40 4.99
N LYS A 86 4.00 -23.61 5.19
CA LYS A 86 4.64 -24.91 5.00
C LYS A 86 4.05 -26.00 5.91
N ALA A 87 3.65 -25.63 7.13
CA ALA A 87 3.01 -26.54 8.07
C ALA A 87 1.51 -26.80 7.77
N GLY A 88 0.93 -26.18 6.74
CA GLY A 88 -0.48 -26.31 6.38
C GLY A 88 -1.44 -25.52 7.28
N VAL A 89 -0.92 -24.77 8.24
CA VAL A 89 -1.72 -24.03 9.23
C VAL A 89 -2.57 -22.95 8.57
N GLU A 90 -2.00 -22.18 7.64
CA GLU A 90 -2.74 -21.12 6.93
C GLU A 90 -3.84 -21.69 6.01
N ALA A 91 -3.61 -22.86 5.42
CA ALA A 91 -4.62 -23.54 4.61
C ALA A 91 -5.77 -24.03 5.49
N GLN A 92 -5.46 -24.64 6.63
CA GLN A 92 -6.48 -25.12 7.58
C GLN A 92 -7.33 -23.96 8.12
N LYS A 93 -6.69 -22.85 8.55
CA LYS A 93 -7.42 -21.63 8.96
C LYS A 93 -8.37 -21.14 7.86
N SER A 94 -7.91 -21.11 6.62
CA SER A 94 -8.73 -20.68 5.50
C SER A 94 -9.94 -21.58 5.30
N ILE A 95 -9.76 -22.91 5.37
CA ILE A 95 -10.85 -23.90 5.28
C ILE A 95 -11.83 -23.73 6.45
N ASP A 96 -11.33 -23.64 7.67
CA ASP A 96 -12.13 -23.53 8.89
C ASP A 96 -12.97 -22.25 8.88
N SER A 97 -12.37 -21.11 8.51
CA SER A 97 -13.06 -19.83 8.40
C SER A 97 -14.11 -19.85 7.28
N ASN A 98 -13.76 -20.31 6.07
CA ASN A 98 -14.68 -20.30 4.92
C ASN A 98 -15.85 -21.29 5.07
N SER A 99 -15.72 -22.28 5.95
CA SER A 99 -16.78 -23.25 6.23
C SER A 99 -17.83 -22.74 7.23
N GLN A 100 -17.58 -21.60 7.90
CA GLN A 100 -18.56 -21.00 8.82
C GLN A 100 -19.74 -20.40 8.04
N ALA A 101 -20.95 -20.61 8.53
CA ALA A 101 -22.17 -20.13 7.89
C ALA A 101 -22.23 -18.59 7.77
N ASP A 102 -21.60 -17.88 8.70
CA ASP A 102 -21.56 -16.42 8.80
C ASP A 102 -20.24 -15.81 8.27
N TYR A 103 -19.39 -16.60 7.60
CA TYR A 103 -18.07 -16.16 7.13
C TYR A 103 -18.14 -14.88 6.27
N ARG A 104 -19.08 -14.83 5.31
CA ARG A 104 -19.22 -13.68 4.42
C ARG A 104 -19.61 -12.40 5.16
N GLU A 105 -20.47 -12.52 6.16
CA GLU A 105 -20.91 -11.38 6.96
C GLU A 105 -19.75 -10.83 7.79
N LYS A 106 -18.99 -11.71 8.44
CA LYS A 106 -17.77 -11.34 9.19
C LYS A 106 -16.70 -10.71 8.30
N LEU A 107 -16.43 -11.31 7.14
CA LEU A 107 -15.48 -10.77 6.17
C LEU A 107 -15.91 -9.38 5.68
N GLN A 108 -17.21 -9.17 5.45
CA GLN A 108 -17.71 -7.87 5.03
C GLN A 108 -17.46 -6.79 6.08
N VAL A 109 -17.59 -7.10 7.38
CA VAL A 109 -17.24 -6.16 8.47
C VAL A 109 -15.77 -5.73 8.37
N GLU A 110 -14.84 -6.67 8.21
CA GLU A 110 -13.41 -6.34 8.08
C GLU A 110 -13.11 -5.52 6.81
N LEU A 111 -13.76 -5.84 5.69
CA LEU A 111 -13.62 -5.10 4.44
C LEU A 111 -14.22 -3.70 4.52
N ASP A 112 -15.34 -3.55 5.22
CA ASP A 112 -16.00 -2.25 5.45
C ASP A 112 -15.15 -1.38 6.37
N GLU A 113 -14.52 -1.93 7.40
CA GLU A 113 -13.57 -1.20 8.25
C GLU A 113 -12.40 -0.66 7.43
N LEU A 114 -11.82 -1.49 6.56
CA LEU A 114 -10.76 -1.06 5.66
C LEU A 114 -11.27 0.03 4.69
N HIS A 115 -12.42 -0.20 4.04
CA HIS A 115 -13.01 0.74 3.10
C HIS A 115 -13.30 2.10 3.73
N ASN A 116 -13.84 2.11 4.94
CA ASN A 116 -14.28 3.30 5.64
C ASN A 116 -13.15 4.01 6.42
N SER A 117 -11.95 3.43 6.48
CA SER A 117 -10.80 4.08 7.10
C SER A 117 -10.46 5.43 6.45
N GLU A 118 -9.94 6.37 7.25
CA GLU A 118 -9.58 7.71 6.78
C GLU A 118 -8.62 7.65 5.58
N MET A 119 -7.61 6.78 5.65
CA MET A 119 -6.62 6.57 4.58
C MET A 119 -7.29 6.20 3.25
N TRP A 120 -8.21 5.24 3.25
CA TRP A 120 -8.82 4.76 2.00
C TRP A 120 -9.93 5.69 1.48
N GLN A 121 -10.59 6.46 2.35
CA GLN A 121 -11.48 7.55 1.94
C GLN A 121 -10.69 8.72 1.32
N ALA A 122 -9.57 9.13 1.92
CA ALA A 122 -8.67 10.12 1.33
C ALA A 122 -8.17 9.65 -0.04
N GLY A 123 -7.75 8.39 -0.14
CA GLY A 123 -7.33 7.79 -1.39
C GLY A 123 -8.40 7.77 -2.47
N LYS A 124 -9.66 7.54 -2.12
CA LYS A 124 -10.78 7.64 -3.07
C LYS A 124 -10.87 9.05 -3.68
N ALA A 125 -10.75 10.08 -2.85
CA ALA A 125 -10.76 11.47 -3.32
C ALA A 125 -9.54 11.79 -4.19
N VAL A 126 -8.33 11.40 -3.76
CA VAL A 126 -7.09 11.63 -4.52
C VAL A 126 -7.13 10.93 -5.88
N ARG A 127 -7.55 9.65 -5.94
CA ARG A 127 -7.65 8.90 -7.20
C ARG A 127 -8.65 9.53 -8.19
N ALA A 128 -9.72 10.13 -7.69
CA ALA A 128 -10.71 10.81 -8.54
C ALA A 128 -10.14 12.05 -9.25
N LEU A 129 -9.05 12.64 -8.72
CA LEU A 129 -8.40 13.82 -9.27
C LEU A 129 -7.27 13.49 -10.25
N ARG A 130 -6.97 12.21 -10.49
CA ARG A 130 -5.88 11.83 -11.39
C ARG A 130 -6.15 12.26 -12.83
N PRO A 131 -5.12 12.66 -13.61
CA PRO A 131 -5.31 13.16 -14.97
C PRO A 131 -6.07 12.22 -15.90
N GLU A 132 -5.86 10.91 -15.79
CA GLU A 132 -6.56 9.90 -16.59
C GLU A 132 -8.05 9.75 -16.26
N ASN A 133 -8.47 10.26 -15.10
CA ASN A 133 -9.86 10.28 -14.65
C ASN A 133 -10.54 11.64 -14.89
N ALA A 134 -9.78 12.65 -15.34
CA ALA A 134 -10.37 13.94 -15.71
C ALA A 134 -11.27 13.76 -16.95
N PRO A 135 -12.43 14.45 -17.00
CA PRO A 135 -13.27 14.43 -18.19
C PRO A 135 -12.45 14.96 -19.38
N ALA A 136 -12.50 14.25 -20.51
CA ALA A 136 -11.80 14.67 -21.72
C ALA A 136 -12.24 16.10 -22.08
N VAL A 137 -11.29 17.03 -22.15
CA VAL A 137 -11.54 18.37 -22.68
C VAL A 137 -11.97 18.20 -24.12
N LYS A 138 -13.23 18.53 -24.42
CA LYS A 138 -13.74 18.50 -25.79
C LYS A 138 -12.97 19.55 -26.57
N LYS A 139 -12.40 19.17 -27.72
CA LYS A 139 -11.65 20.06 -28.62
C LYS A 139 -12.43 21.31 -29.08
N GLU A 140 -13.74 21.35 -28.85
CA GLU A 140 -14.65 22.45 -29.20
C GLU A 140 -14.57 23.64 -28.24
N GLU A 141 -13.92 23.52 -27.07
CA GLU A 141 -13.74 24.62 -26.09
C GLU A 141 -12.39 25.35 -26.21
N LEU A 142 -11.55 24.98 -27.18
CA LEU A 142 -10.22 25.55 -27.42
C LEU A 142 -10.17 26.46 -28.67
N VAL A 143 -11.32 26.90 -29.19
CA VAL A 143 -11.44 27.81 -30.35
C VAL A 143 -12.19 29.07 -29.96
#